data_AF-A0A7C5Y6K3-F1
#
_entry.id   AF-A0A7C5Y6K3-F1
#
_cell.length_a   1.000
_cell.length_b   1.000
_cell.length_c   1.000
_cell.angle_alpha   90.00
_cell.angle_beta   90.00
_cell.angle_gamma   90.00
#
_symmetry.space_group_name_H-M   'P 1'
#
loop_
_entity.id
_entity.type
_entity.pdbx_description
1 polymer ?
#
loop_
_entity_poly.entity_id
_entity_poly.type
_entity_poly.pdbx_seq_one_letter_code
_entity_poly.pdbx_strand_id
1 'polypeptide(L)'
;MTGKVTYLSIDKLKQPVSVDLRRVILTKYSQLLRDGIVREPIVIEGDTRVVLRGFELLEALKLLSAEIVPVVQVDPSKVKVKPITLKDVLVAGVRGPKLTYGSFEVHVDEDIPSIEVGLSELDGWRKYYGGKLRVYNDTLELLYKDWPTPLVKLRSLSYGGRNVWAKLEGVNPYSNSVKDRIGWSMIMAAIEEREIGDVLYEATSTNTGIAITAIANMLGKKTKLFIPQTIQRVSDIFLKVLGADVVRMPISLTVEAIGDVDSKAKIEGATHLNQFENDSNFKVHLKYTARELDEQLMSIGLKPNYIIGGLGTSGHMSAISIYFKSKYGETVEIVGVQPAPNEIIPGIRRIETGMKWIHWAEFDRIVDVSLKEAVEGAITIARREGLLIGLSSGAVVSAFNKIAKDEGIYILIFPDTGYKYAEQFEKYLSNQL
;
A
#
# COMPACT_ATOMS: atom_id res chain seq x y z
N MET A 1 26.13 -34.43 -6.20
CA MET A 1 25.96 -33.85 -4.85
C MET A 1 24.82 -32.87 -4.96
N THR A 2 23.82 -32.98 -4.09
CA THR A 2 22.71 -32.02 -4.02
C THR A 2 23.23 -30.67 -3.53
N GLY A 3 22.75 -29.58 -4.13
CA GLY A 3 23.13 -28.24 -3.69
C GLY A 3 22.71 -28.01 -2.23
N LYS A 4 23.61 -27.51 -1.38
CA LYS A 4 23.29 -27.24 0.04
C LYS A 4 22.40 -26.01 0.14
N VAL A 5 21.23 -26.14 0.79
CA VAL A 5 20.37 -24.99 1.12
C VAL A 5 21.04 -24.14 2.19
N THR A 6 21.07 -22.83 1.95
CA THR A 6 21.54 -21.82 2.90
C THR A 6 20.52 -20.68 2.97
N TYR A 7 20.65 -19.78 3.95
CA TYR A 7 19.79 -18.61 4.06
C TYR A 7 20.60 -17.34 3.80
N LEU A 8 20.09 -16.47 2.93
CA LEU A 8 20.67 -15.16 2.65
C LEU A 8 19.66 -14.07 2.93
N SER A 9 20.16 -12.90 3.35
CA SER A 9 19.34 -11.69 3.39
C SER A 9 18.81 -11.38 1.99
N ILE A 10 17.51 -11.09 1.90
CA ILE A 10 16.80 -10.91 0.64
C ILE A 10 17.38 -9.75 -0.19
N ASP A 11 17.85 -8.70 0.48
CA ASP A 11 18.42 -7.50 -0.15
C ASP A 11 19.80 -7.76 -0.78
N LYS A 12 20.43 -8.90 -0.48
CA LYS A 12 21.69 -9.32 -1.11
C LYS A 12 21.47 -9.99 -2.46
N LEU A 13 20.22 -10.33 -2.82
CA LEU A 13 19.90 -11.01 -4.06
C LEU A 13 19.63 -10.03 -5.18
N LYS A 14 20.12 -10.37 -6.38
CA LYS A 14 20.02 -9.52 -7.57
C LYS A 14 19.08 -10.16 -8.58
N GLN A 15 17.99 -9.46 -8.85
CA GLN A 15 16.93 -9.91 -9.76
C GLN A 15 17.29 -9.56 -11.21
N PRO A 16 17.50 -10.49 -12.15
CA PRO A 16 17.80 -10.15 -13.54
C PRO A 16 16.58 -9.82 -14.39
N VAL A 17 15.36 -10.15 -13.94
CA VAL A 17 14.12 -9.99 -14.71
C VAL A 17 13.15 -9.01 -14.07
N SER A 18 12.36 -8.31 -14.88
CA SER A 18 11.17 -7.62 -14.39
C SER A 18 9.99 -8.59 -14.44
N VAL A 19 9.38 -8.88 -13.28
CA VAL A 19 8.26 -9.82 -13.16
C VAL A 19 6.95 -9.05 -13.08
N ASP A 20 5.98 -9.43 -13.91
CA ASP A 20 4.67 -8.76 -13.93
C ASP A 20 3.97 -8.93 -12.57
N LEU A 21 3.66 -7.80 -11.94
CA LEU A 21 3.05 -7.76 -10.62
C LEU A 21 1.71 -8.48 -10.59
N ARG A 22 0.83 -8.17 -11.55
CA ARG A 22 -0.56 -8.62 -11.53
C ARG A 22 -0.70 -10.11 -11.85
N ARG A 23 -0.03 -10.57 -12.91
CA ARG A 23 -0.24 -11.90 -13.50
C ARG A 23 0.61 -12.99 -12.84
N VAL A 24 1.78 -12.60 -12.31
CA VAL A 24 2.78 -13.56 -11.82
C VAL A 24 3.02 -13.39 -10.34
N ILE A 25 3.44 -12.20 -9.89
CA ILE A 25 3.83 -11.99 -8.48
C ILE A 25 2.62 -12.22 -7.57
N LEU A 26 1.46 -11.62 -7.87
CA LEU A 26 0.27 -11.76 -7.04
C LEU A 26 -0.23 -13.20 -6.94
N THR A 27 -0.15 -13.99 -8.02
CA THR A 27 -0.51 -15.41 -7.97
C THR A 27 0.40 -16.17 -7.01
N LYS A 28 1.72 -15.94 -7.09
CA LYS A 28 2.68 -16.58 -6.18
C LYS A 28 2.52 -16.10 -4.74
N TYR A 29 2.30 -14.81 -4.54
CA TYR A 29 2.00 -14.20 -3.25
C TYR A 29 0.78 -14.84 -2.59
N SER A 30 -0.34 -14.94 -3.31
CA SER A 30 -1.57 -15.56 -2.80
C SER A 30 -1.40 -17.03 -2.47
N GLN A 31 -0.62 -17.77 -3.28
CA GLN A 31 -0.28 -19.16 -2.98
C GLN A 31 0.50 -19.27 -1.67
N LEU A 32 1.57 -18.49 -1.51
CA LEU A 32 2.40 -18.51 -0.31
C LEU A 32 1.60 -18.12 0.94
N LEU A 33 0.76 -17.09 0.85
CA LEU A 33 -0.05 -16.62 1.97
C LEU A 33 -1.09 -17.66 2.43
N ARG A 34 -1.64 -18.46 1.50
CA ARG A 34 -2.52 -19.60 1.82
C ARG A 34 -1.77 -20.75 2.46
N ASP A 35 -0.67 -21.15 1.82
CA ASP A 35 0.06 -22.35 2.19
C ASP A 35 0.84 -22.14 3.50
N GLY A 36 1.27 -20.91 3.76
CA GLY A 36 2.11 -20.56 4.91
C GLY A 36 3.53 -21.10 4.84
N ILE A 37 3.90 -21.82 3.78
CA ILE A 37 5.19 -22.50 3.63
C ILE A 37 5.82 -22.28 2.24
N VAL A 38 7.15 -22.18 2.23
CA VAL A 38 8.00 -22.17 1.04
C VAL A 38 8.52 -23.58 0.81
N ARG A 39 8.31 -24.11 -0.40
CA ARG A 39 8.65 -25.51 -0.76
C ARG A 39 9.87 -25.67 -1.67
N GLU A 40 10.32 -24.57 -2.26
CA GLU A 40 11.45 -24.55 -3.17
C GLU A 40 12.40 -23.40 -2.79
N PRO A 41 13.73 -23.63 -2.80
CA PRO A 41 14.69 -22.57 -2.60
C PRO A 41 14.84 -21.72 -3.87
N ILE A 42 15.33 -20.50 -3.70
CA ILE A 42 15.74 -19.64 -4.81
C ILE A 42 17.10 -20.12 -5.32
N VAL A 43 17.24 -20.37 -6.62
CA VAL A 43 18.50 -20.79 -7.21
C VAL A 43 19.29 -19.55 -7.60
N ILE A 44 20.55 -19.45 -7.16
CA ILE A 44 21.40 -18.29 -7.40
C ILE A 44 22.78 -18.68 -7.93
N GLU A 45 23.40 -17.76 -8.65
CA GLU A 45 24.83 -17.82 -8.92
C GLU A 45 25.61 -17.36 -7.66
N GLY A 46 26.62 -18.13 -7.26
CA GLY A 46 27.28 -18.01 -5.96
C GLY A 46 27.98 -16.67 -5.72
N ASP A 47 28.75 -16.19 -6.70
CA ASP A 47 29.61 -15.02 -6.54
C ASP A 47 28.84 -13.70 -6.67
N THR A 48 28.00 -13.61 -7.70
CA THR A 48 27.25 -12.39 -8.03
C THR A 48 25.95 -12.26 -7.25
N ARG A 49 25.43 -13.38 -6.71
CA ARG A 49 24.12 -13.53 -6.08
C ARG A 49 22.96 -13.17 -7.00
N VAL A 50 23.18 -13.30 -8.31
CA VAL A 50 22.11 -13.14 -9.30
C VAL A 50 21.19 -14.34 -9.21
N VAL A 51 19.89 -14.07 -9.12
CA VAL A 51 18.87 -15.10 -9.15
C VAL A 51 18.84 -15.72 -10.54
N LEU A 52 18.79 -17.05 -10.58
CA LEU A 52 18.73 -17.84 -11.80
C LEU A 52 17.38 -18.55 -11.94
N ARG A 53 16.75 -18.96 -10.83
CA ARG A 53 15.38 -19.51 -10.79
C ARG A 53 14.67 -19.05 -9.51
N GLY A 54 13.34 -18.98 -9.54
CA GLY A 54 12.52 -18.52 -8.41
C GLY A 54 12.33 -17.01 -8.37
N PHE A 55 12.21 -16.37 -9.53
CA PHE A 55 12.08 -14.91 -9.66
C PHE A 55 10.79 -14.41 -9.00
N GLU A 56 9.68 -15.09 -9.27
CA GLU A 56 8.36 -14.84 -8.72
C GLU A 56 8.30 -15.13 -7.22
N LEU A 57 9.04 -16.16 -6.76
CA LEU A 57 9.18 -16.46 -5.34
C LEU A 57 9.90 -15.33 -4.61
N LEU A 58 11.01 -14.81 -5.17
CA LEU A 58 11.72 -13.67 -4.59
C LEU A 58 10.81 -12.46 -4.43
N GLU A 59 10.12 -12.05 -5.50
CA GLU A 59 9.28 -10.85 -5.47
C GLU A 59 8.07 -11.01 -4.54
N ALA A 60 7.46 -12.20 -4.49
CA ALA A 60 6.40 -12.49 -3.55
C ALA A 60 6.90 -12.45 -2.10
N LEU A 61 8.08 -12.99 -1.81
CA LEU A 61 8.68 -12.96 -0.46
C LEU A 61 9.05 -11.53 -0.04
N LYS A 62 9.50 -10.67 -0.97
CA LYS A 62 9.70 -9.22 -0.69
C LYS A 62 8.41 -8.53 -0.28
N LEU A 63 7.29 -8.83 -0.95
CA LEU A 63 5.96 -8.31 -0.59
C LEU A 63 5.43 -8.89 0.72
N LEU A 64 5.87 -10.09 1.10
CA LEU A 64 5.61 -10.68 2.41
C LEU A 64 6.59 -10.19 3.49
N SER A 65 7.48 -9.24 3.20
CA SER A 65 8.50 -8.71 4.12
C SER A 65 9.46 -9.77 4.68
N ALA A 66 9.76 -10.81 3.92
CA ALA A 66 10.83 -11.74 4.28
C ALA A 66 12.17 -10.99 4.36
N GLU A 67 12.93 -11.19 5.44
CA GLU A 67 14.26 -10.62 5.62
C GLU A 67 15.34 -11.56 5.08
N ILE A 68 15.10 -12.86 5.24
CA ILE A 68 15.96 -13.93 4.72
C ILE A 68 15.17 -14.85 3.81
N VAL A 69 15.86 -15.50 2.88
CA VAL A 69 15.25 -16.47 1.96
C VAL A 69 16.14 -17.71 1.81
N PRO A 70 15.54 -18.90 1.64
CA PRO A 70 16.29 -20.11 1.38
C PRO A 70 16.83 -20.08 -0.04
N VAL A 71 18.14 -20.32 -0.19
CA VAL A 71 18.83 -20.30 -1.47
C VAL A 71 19.67 -21.55 -1.68
N VAL A 72 19.82 -21.93 -2.96
CA VAL A 72 20.81 -22.91 -3.42
C VAL A 72 21.75 -22.21 -4.37
N GLN A 73 23.03 -22.24 -4.04
CA GLN A 73 24.10 -21.74 -4.91
C GLN A 73 24.50 -22.84 -5.89
N VAL A 74 24.61 -22.49 -7.17
CA VAL A 74 24.99 -23.44 -8.22
C VAL A 74 26.28 -23.02 -8.90
N ASP A 75 27.07 -24.01 -9.32
CA ASP A 75 28.27 -23.80 -10.11
C ASP A 75 27.90 -23.29 -11.51
N PRO A 76 28.41 -22.13 -11.96
CA PRO A 76 28.14 -21.59 -13.29
C PRO A 76 28.40 -22.58 -14.44
N SER A 77 29.37 -23.49 -14.30
CA SER A 77 29.71 -24.50 -15.31
C SER A 77 28.60 -25.53 -15.54
N LYS A 78 27.70 -25.70 -14.56
CA LYS A 78 26.53 -26.60 -14.63
C LYS A 78 25.25 -25.89 -15.06
N VAL A 79 25.30 -24.59 -15.31
CA VAL A 79 24.12 -23.80 -15.69
C VAL A 79 24.12 -23.57 -17.19
N LYS A 80 23.06 -24.03 -17.85
CA LYS A 80 22.78 -23.75 -19.27
C LYS A 80 21.58 -22.84 -19.36
N VAL A 81 21.73 -21.74 -20.09
CA VAL A 81 20.65 -20.78 -20.36
C VAL A 81 20.34 -20.83 -21.86
N LYS A 82 19.06 -20.72 -22.22
CA LYS A 82 18.60 -20.62 -23.62
C LYS A 82 17.45 -19.62 -23.72
N PRO A 83 17.33 -18.85 -24.83
CA PRO A 83 18.22 -18.81 -25.98
C PRO A 83 19.46 -17.92 -25.78
N ILE A 84 19.54 -17.20 -24.66
CA ILE A 84 20.66 -16.32 -24.28
C ILE A 84 21.72 -17.06 -23.47
N THR A 85 22.81 -16.38 -23.10
CA THR A 85 23.87 -16.95 -22.27
C THR A 85 23.68 -16.67 -20.79
N LEU A 86 24.32 -17.46 -19.92
CA LEU A 86 24.39 -17.17 -18.48
C LEU A 86 24.96 -15.77 -18.23
N LYS A 87 25.98 -15.37 -18.99
CA LYS A 87 26.61 -14.05 -18.88
C LYS A 87 25.60 -12.92 -19.07
N ASP A 88 24.66 -13.06 -20.01
CA ASP A 88 23.62 -12.06 -20.25
C ASP A 88 22.71 -11.89 -19.03
N VAL A 89 22.32 -13.02 -18.40
CA VAL A 89 21.52 -13.03 -17.15
C VAL A 89 22.30 -12.37 -16.00
N LEU A 90 23.58 -12.71 -15.82
CA LEU A 90 24.41 -12.13 -14.77
C LEU A 90 24.59 -10.62 -14.94
N VAL A 91 24.80 -10.16 -16.19
CA VAL A 91 24.89 -8.73 -16.50
C VAL A 91 23.58 -8.03 -16.15
N ALA A 92 22.43 -8.55 -16.57
CA ALA A 92 21.11 -7.98 -16.25
C ALA A 92 20.81 -7.93 -14.74
N GLY A 93 21.27 -8.92 -13.99
CA GLY A 93 21.15 -8.94 -12.53
C GLY A 93 22.01 -7.86 -11.85
N VAL A 94 23.26 -7.69 -12.29
CA VAL A 94 24.23 -6.81 -11.61
C VAL A 94 24.15 -5.35 -12.03
N ARG A 95 24.03 -5.06 -13.34
CA ARG A 95 24.21 -3.69 -13.87
C ARG A 95 23.53 -3.40 -15.21
N GLY A 96 23.03 -4.41 -15.90
CA GLY A 96 22.38 -4.29 -17.20
C GLY A 96 20.88 -4.02 -17.05
N PRO A 97 20.19 -3.72 -18.18
CA PRO A 97 18.74 -3.66 -18.18
C PRO A 97 18.14 -5.01 -17.77
N LYS A 98 17.00 -4.98 -17.08
CA LYS A 98 16.28 -6.20 -16.73
C LYS A 98 15.80 -6.91 -17.98
N LEU A 99 15.91 -8.24 -17.98
CA LEU A 99 15.39 -9.10 -19.03
C LEU A 99 13.87 -9.25 -18.90
N THR A 100 13.20 -9.52 -20.01
CA THR A 100 11.78 -9.85 -20.03
C THR A 100 11.54 -11.20 -19.34
N TYR A 101 10.61 -11.25 -18.39
CA TYR A 101 10.21 -12.51 -17.75
C TYR A 101 9.72 -13.53 -18.79
N GLY A 102 10.19 -14.78 -18.67
CA GLY A 102 9.88 -15.86 -19.61
C GLY A 102 10.63 -15.80 -20.95
N SER A 103 11.56 -14.86 -21.14
CA SER A 103 12.36 -14.78 -22.37
C SER A 103 13.52 -15.78 -22.43
N PHE A 104 13.81 -16.48 -21.33
CA PHE A 104 14.84 -17.50 -21.26
C PHE A 104 14.48 -18.60 -20.26
N GLU A 105 15.11 -19.75 -20.44
CA GLU A 105 15.04 -20.89 -19.54
C GLU A 105 16.42 -21.18 -18.94
N VAL A 106 16.43 -21.55 -17.66
CA VAL A 106 17.64 -21.93 -16.93
C VAL A 106 17.56 -23.41 -16.61
N HIS A 107 18.47 -24.19 -17.20
CA HIS A 107 18.69 -25.59 -16.85
C HIS A 107 19.93 -25.69 -15.96
N VAL A 108 19.76 -26.32 -14.81
CA VAL A 108 20.85 -26.59 -13.87
C VAL A 108 21.11 -28.10 -13.91
N ASP A 109 22.33 -28.49 -14.27
CA ASP A 109 22.78 -29.89 -14.26
C ASP A 109 23.21 -30.33 -12.84
N GLU A 110 22.31 -30.09 -11.89
CA GLU A 110 22.47 -30.40 -10.47
C GLU A 110 21.08 -30.54 -9.82
N ASP A 111 20.97 -31.45 -8.86
CA ASP A 111 19.72 -31.66 -8.13
C ASP A 111 19.46 -30.52 -7.13
N ILE A 112 18.28 -29.91 -7.23
CA ILE A 112 17.84 -28.83 -6.36
C ILE A 112 16.93 -29.43 -5.29
N PRO A 113 17.33 -29.41 -4.01
CA PRO A 113 16.52 -30.01 -2.94
C PRO A 113 15.19 -29.29 -2.77
N SER A 114 14.15 -30.05 -2.43
CA SER A 114 12.92 -29.49 -1.86
C SER A 114 13.17 -29.05 -0.42
N ILE A 115 12.37 -28.09 0.03
CA ILE A 115 12.40 -27.56 1.39
C ILE A 115 10.98 -27.51 1.96
N GLU A 116 10.87 -27.27 3.25
CA GLU A 116 9.59 -26.92 3.89
C GLU A 116 9.89 -25.90 4.98
N VAL A 117 9.73 -24.61 4.65
CA VAL A 117 10.08 -23.49 5.54
C VAL A 117 8.85 -22.62 5.75
N GLY A 118 8.45 -22.40 7.01
CA GLY A 118 7.34 -21.53 7.34
C GLY A 118 7.64 -20.08 6.99
N LEU A 119 6.65 -19.34 6.49
CA LEU A 119 6.81 -17.91 6.20
C LEU A 119 7.25 -17.11 7.44
N SER A 120 6.81 -17.52 8.64
CA SER A 120 7.22 -16.89 9.91
C SER A 120 8.71 -17.05 10.23
N GLU A 121 9.39 -18.05 9.65
CA GLU A 121 10.83 -18.27 9.84
C GLU A 121 11.67 -17.35 8.94
N LEU A 122 11.09 -16.86 7.86
CA LEU A 122 11.73 -15.95 6.91
C LEU A 122 11.55 -14.47 7.31
N ASP A 123 10.68 -14.23 8.29
CA ASP A 123 10.16 -12.92 8.61
C ASP A 123 11.10 -12.09 9.49
N GLY A 124 11.44 -10.88 9.02
CA GLY A 124 12.11 -9.86 9.83
C GLY A 124 11.20 -8.75 10.32
N TRP A 125 9.94 -8.71 9.85
CA TRP A 125 8.99 -7.63 10.10
C TRP A 125 8.82 -7.31 11.59
N ARG A 126 8.73 -8.34 12.44
CA ARG A 126 8.56 -8.19 13.91
C ARG A 126 9.69 -7.46 14.61
N LYS A 127 10.88 -7.34 13.98
CA LYS A 127 12.03 -6.62 14.56
C LYS A 127 11.89 -5.10 14.46
N TYR A 128 11.03 -4.58 13.58
CA TYR A 128 10.95 -3.15 13.27
C TYR A 128 9.85 -2.41 14.03
N TYR A 129 9.02 -3.10 14.80
CA TYR A 129 8.08 -2.46 15.70
C TYR A 129 8.85 -1.65 16.74
N GLY A 130 8.68 -0.34 16.69
CA GLY A 130 9.35 0.64 17.54
C GLY A 130 9.46 0.12 18.97
N GLY A 131 10.63 0.30 19.58
CA GLY A 131 10.87 -0.17 20.94
C GLY A 131 9.75 0.32 21.88
N LYS A 132 9.53 -0.36 23.01
CA LYS A 132 8.41 -0.05 23.94
C LYS A 132 8.26 1.44 24.31
N LEU A 133 9.34 2.23 24.18
CA LEU A 133 9.41 3.66 24.47
C LEU A 133 9.37 4.59 23.24
N ARG A 134 9.25 4.05 22.01
CA ARG A 134 9.05 4.81 20.76
C ARG A 134 10.11 5.88 20.51
N VAL A 135 11.37 5.45 20.49
CA VAL A 135 12.55 6.29 20.17
C VAL A 135 13.01 5.97 18.75
N TYR A 136 13.27 7.02 17.96
CA TYR A 136 13.64 6.92 16.53
C TYR A 136 14.91 7.74 16.28
N ASN A 137 15.78 7.27 15.37
CA ASN A 137 17.06 7.92 15.08
C ASN A 137 16.93 9.11 14.13
N ASP A 138 15.88 9.13 13.33
CA ASP A 138 15.58 10.22 12.40
C ASP A 138 14.06 10.37 12.22
N THR A 139 13.66 11.42 11.51
CA THR A 139 12.24 11.68 11.25
C THR A 139 11.64 10.57 10.39
N LEU A 140 12.31 10.08 9.35
CA LEU A 140 11.73 9.06 8.48
C LEU A 140 11.42 7.75 9.24
N GLU A 141 12.27 7.36 10.19
CA GLU A 141 12.05 6.23 11.10
C GLU A 141 10.73 6.36 11.89
N LEU A 142 10.32 7.58 12.29
CA LEU A 142 9.05 7.83 12.98
C LEU A 142 7.85 7.34 12.17
N LEU A 143 7.95 7.27 10.84
CA LEU A 143 6.86 6.77 10.01
C LEU A 143 6.82 5.24 10.01
N TYR A 144 7.85 4.62 9.44
CA TYR A 144 7.77 3.19 9.11
C TYR A 144 8.08 2.27 10.29
N LYS A 145 8.81 2.73 11.32
CA LYS A 145 9.03 1.97 12.56
C LYS A 145 7.92 2.17 13.60
N ASP A 146 7.05 3.16 13.43
CA ASP A 146 5.91 3.37 14.32
C ASP A 146 4.66 2.57 13.93
N TRP A 147 4.69 1.92 12.77
CA TRP A 147 3.70 0.90 12.45
C TRP A 147 3.79 -0.27 13.44
N PRO A 148 2.68 -0.97 13.74
CA PRO A 148 1.38 -0.87 13.08
C PRO A 148 0.54 0.30 13.61
N THR A 149 -0.24 0.95 12.74
CA THR A 149 -1.24 1.94 13.21
C THR A 149 -2.30 1.25 14.10
N PRO A 150 -2.91 1.93 15.09
CA PRO A 150 -3.83 1.30 16.03
C PRO A 150 -5.04 0.63 15.37
N LEU A 151 -5.42 -0.52 15.92
CA LEU A 151 -6.72 -1.17 15.70
C LEU A 151 -7.52 -1.05 17.00
N VAL A 152 -8.63 -0.31 16.99
CA VAL A 152 -9.41 0.01 18.19
C VAL A 152 -10.83 -0.53 18.11
N LYS A 153 -11.35 -1.12 19.20
CA LYS A 153 -12.75 -1.55 19.27
C LYS A 153 -13.66 -0.33 19.47
N LEU A 154 -14.65 -0.16 18.61
CA LEU A 154 -15.66 0.90 18.72
C LEU A 154 -16.80 0.41 19.60
N ARG A 155 -16.86 0.90 20.85
CA ARG A 155 -17.81 0.39 21.86
C ARG A 155 -19.25 0.71 21.51
N SER A 156 -19.49 1.89 20.95
CA SER A 156 -20.82 2.38 20.56
C SER A 156 -21.44 1.60 19.40
N LEU A 157 -20.62 0.91 18.60
CA LEU A 157 -21.06 0.06 17.48
C LEU A 157 -20.98 -1.46 17.79
N SER A 158 -20.29 -1.84 18.88
CA SER A 158 -20.11 -3.24 19.28
C SER A 158 -21.17 -3.69 20.28
N TYR A 159 -22.40 -3.90 19.80
CA TYR A 159 -23.53 -4.37 20.59
C TYR A 159 -24.32 -5.46 19.84
N GLY A 160 -25.14 -6.23 20.56
CA GLY A 160 -26.07 -7.19 19.96
C GLY A 160 -25.42 -8.36 19.20
N GLY A 161 -24.15 -8.69 19.49
CA GLY A 161 -23.37 -9.71 18.79
C GLY A 161 -22.33 -9.15 17.80
N ARG A 162 -22.35 -7.83 17.57
CA ARG A 162 -21.38 -7.14 16.71
C ARG A 162 -20.07 -6.88 17.44
N ASN A 163 -18.96 -7.12 16.75
CA ASN A 163 -17.62 -6.74 17.18
C ASN A 163 -17.01 -5.82 16.12
N VAL A 164 -17.09 -4.51 16.36
CA VAL A 164 -16.68 -3.49 15.39
C VAL A 164 -15.35 -2.88 15.81
N TRP A 165 -14.38 -2.90 14.90
CA TRP A 165 -13.04 -2.37 15.09
C TRP A 165 -12.71 -1.34 14.02
N ALA A 166 -11.91 -0.35 14.35
CA ALA A 166 -11.43 0.67 13.44
C ALA A 166 -9.90 0.65 13.34
N LYS A 167 -9.39 0.57 12.11
CA LYS A 167 -7.96 0.73 11.79
C LYS A 167 -7.68 2.22 11.59
N LEU A 168 -6.94 2.83 12.50
CA LEU A 168 -6.75 4.28 12.59
C LEU A 168 -5.52 4.75 11.81
N GLU A 169 -5.66 4.97 10.51
CA GLU A 169 -4.55 5.47 9.68
C GLU A 169 -4.26 6.97 9.88
N GLY A 170 -5.14 7.68 10.58
CA GLY A 170 -4.94 9.09 10.94
C GLY A 170 -3.76 9.36 11.89
N VAL A 171 -3.18 8.32 12.50
CA VAL A 171 -2.01 8.47 13.40
C VAL A 171 -0.68 8.55 12.67
N ASN A 172 -0.64 8.28 11.36
CA ASN A 172 0.60 8.47 10.60
C ASN A 172 1.08 9.94 10.76
N PRO A 173 2.37 10.18 10.98
CA PRO A 173 2.87 11.41 11.59
C PRO A 173 2.78 12.67 10.75
N TYR A 174 2.73 12.58 9.41
CA TYR A 174 2.94 13.73 8.53
C TYR A 174 1.66 14.30 7.95
N SER A 175 0.91 13.50 7.21
CA SER A 175 -0.39 13.92 6.68
C SER A 175 -1.55 13.64 7.62
N ASN A 176 -1.28 12.99 8.77
CA ASN A 176 -2.31 12.39 9.62
C ASN A 176 -3.27 11.55 8.79
N SER A 177 -2.71 10.71 7.92
CA SER A 177 -3.49 9.85 7.03
C SER A 177 -2.71 8.65 6.49
N VAL A 178 -3.47 7.71 5.92
CA VAL A 178 -2.99 6.56 5.15
C VAL A 178 -2.01 6.92 4.03
N LYS A 179 -1.98 8.18 3.58
CA LYS A 179 -1.16 8.63 2.45
C LYS A 179 0.32 8.76 2.79
N ASP A 180 0.71 8.79 4.06
CA ASP A 180 2.13 8.77 4.44
C ASP A 180 2.81 7.50 3.94
N ARG A 181 2.09 6.37 3.97
CA ARG A 181 2.57 5.08 3.45
C ARG A 181 2.94 5.16 1.98
N ILE A 182 2.05 5.73 1.16
CA ILE A 182 2.26 5.79 -0.29
C ILE A 182 3.28 6.86 -0.65
N GLY A 183 3.30 8.01 0.06
CA GLY A 183 4.33 9.03 -0.13
C GLY A 183 5.72 8.47 0.12
N TRP A 184 5.89 7.75 1.23
CA TRP A 184 7.15 7.06 1.56
C TRP A 184 7.50 6.01 0.51
N SER A 185 6.57 5.12 0.20
CA SER A 185 6.82 4.00 -0.73
C SER A 185 7.22 4.47 -2.13
N MET A 186 6.49 5.45 -2.69
CA MET A 186 6.78 5.96 -4.04
C MET A 186 8.12 6.70 -4.09
N ILE A 187 8.46 7.47 -3.06
CA ILE A 187 9.75 8.19 -2.99
C ILE A 187 10.91 7.20 -2.81
N MET A 188 10.78 6.21 -1.92
CA MET A 188 11.82 5.19 -1.72
C MET A 188 12.04 4.37 -3.00
N ALA A 189 10.97 3.98 -3.70
CA ALA A 189 11.08 3.30 -4.99
C ALA A 189 11.83 4.16 -6.03
N ALA A 190 11.49 5.45 -6.15
CA ALA A 190 12.20 6.37 -7.05
C ALA A 190 13.69 6.54 -6.70
N ILE A 191 14.05 6.48 -5.41
CA ILE A 191 15.46 6.48 -4.96
C ILE A 191 16.16 5.19 -5.38
N GLU A 192 15.54 4.03 -5.15
CA GLU A 192 16.09 2.72 -5.49
C GLU A 192 16.34 2.57 -6.99
N GLU A 193 15.41 3.08 -7.80
CA GLU A 193 15.50 3.08 -9.26
C GLU A 193 16.45 4.16 -9.82
N ARG A 194 16.99 5.03 -8.95
CA ARG A 194 17.83 6.19 -9.29
C ARG A 194 17.16 7.18 -10.24
N GLU A 195 15.83 7.32 -10.13
CA GLU A 195 14.99 8.16 -10.98
C GLU A 195 14.47 9.43 -10.26
N ILE A 196 14.90 9.67 -9.02
CA ILE A 196 14.45 10.81 -8.22
C ILE A 196 15.21 12.11 -8.58
N GLY A 197 14.50 13.03 -9.24
CA GLY A 197 14.96 14.39 -9.53
C GLY A 197 14.95 15.29 -8.30
N ASP A 198 15.29 16.57 -8.48
CA ASP A 198 15.34 17.55 -7.39
C ASP A 198 13.96 18.11 -7.00
N VAL A 199 13.00 18.01 -7.91
CA VAL A 199 11.62 18.46 -7.70
C VAL A 199 10.66 17.30 -7.96
N LEU A 200 9.74 17.08 -7.02
CA LEU A 200 8.72 16.03 -7.10
C LEU A 200 7.38 16.65 -7.45
N TYR A 201 6.73 16.10 -8.48
CA TYR A 201 5.44 16.54 -8.97
C TYR A 201 4.38 15.53 -8.52
N GLU A 202 3.19 16.02 -8.17
CA GLU A 202 2.05 15.15 -7.87
C GLU A 202 0.72 15.87 -8.09
N ALA A 203 -0.23 15.18 -8.73
CA ALA A 203 -1.64 15.55 -8.73
C ALA A 203 -2.31 15.01 -7.46
N THR A 204 -2.90 15.87 -6.62
CA THR A 204 -3.43 15.43 -5.32
C THR A 204 -4.68 16.16 -4.84
N SER A 205 -5.40 15.53 -3.92
CA SER A 205 -6.58 16.05 -3.24
C SER A 205 -6.31 16.61 -1.84
N THR A 206 -5.08 16.48 -1.31
CA THR A 206 -4.47 17.17 -0.13
C THR A 206 -3.48 16.21 0.56
N ASN A 207 -3.99 15.07 1.07
CA ASN A 207 -3.24 14.20 1.98
C ASN A 207 -1.94 13.65 1.36
N THR A 208 -1.96 13.22 0.09
CA THR A 208 -0.76 12.75 -0.60
C THR A 208 0.24 13.89 -0.80
N GLY A 209 -0.23 15.12 -1.05
CA GLY A 209 0.64 16.29 -1.17
C GLY A 209 1.37 16.64 0.12
N ILE A 210 0.67 16.57 1.26
CA ILE A 210 1.27 16.76 2.59
C ILE A 210 2.32 15.67 2.84
N ALA A 211 1.97 14.39 2.61
CA ALA A 211 2.87 13.26 2.81
C ALA A 211 4.15 13.38 1.97
N ILE A 212 4.01 13.61 0.66
CA ILE A 212 5.13 13.75 -0.26
C ILE A 212 6.00 14.95 0.13
N THR A 213 5.40 16.11 0.45
CA THR A 213 6.16 17.31 0.83
C THR A 213 6.95 17.11 2.11
N ALA A 214 6.34 16.52 3.14
CA ALA A 214 7.05 16.24 4.39
C ALA A 214 8.26 15.32 4.17
N ILE A 215 8.10 14.25 3.39
CA ILE A 215 9.17 13.28 3.13
C ILE A 215 10.22 13.86 2.18
N ALA A 216 9.82 14.62 1.16
CA ALA A 216 10.73 15.33 0.26
C ALA A 216 11.62 16.31 1.01
N ASN A 217 11.07 17.05 1.98
CA ASN A 217 11.84 17.98 2.82
C ASN A 217 12.97 17.27 3.58
N MET A 218 12.72 16.06 4.11
CA MET A 218 13.74 15.26 4.80
C MET A 218 14.88 14.83 3.88
N LEU A 219 14.63 14.78 2.57
CA LEU A 219 15.58 14.42 1.53
C LEU A 219 16.18 15.64 0.83
N GLY A 220 15.84 16.86 1.26
CA GLY A 220 16.29 18.10 0.61
C GLY A 220 15.69 18.33 -0.79
N LYS A 221 14.54 17.71 -1.09
CA LYS A 221 13.85 17.78 -2.38
C LYS A 221 12.69 18.79 -2.31
N LYS A 222 12.40 19.45 -3.42
CA LYS A 222 11.26 20.38 -3.54
C LYS A 222 10.01 19.65 -4.01
N THR A 223 8.83 20.20 -3.72
CA THR A 223 7.57 19.66 -4.23
C THR A 223 6.75 20.71 -4.96
N LYS A 224 6.11 20.27 -6.05
CA LYS A 224 5.09 21.03 -6.76
C LYS A 224 3.83 20.20 -6.87
N LEU A 225 2.74 20.74 -6.38
CA LEU A 225 1.46 20.05 -6.23
C LEU A 225 0.42 20.67 -7.15
N PHE A 226 -0.30 19.81 -7.86
CA PHE A 226 -1.38 20.18 -8.76
C PHE A 226 -2.70 19.75 -8.14
N ILE A 227 -3.53 20.73 -7.79
CA ILE A 227 -4.72 20.52 -6.98
C ILE A 227 -5.95 21.04 -7.72
N PRO A 228 -7.03 20.26 -7.86
CA PRO A 228 -8.30 20.75 -8.41
C PRO A 228 -8.83 21.96 -7.63
N GLN A 229 -9.49 22.90 -8.31
CA GLN A 229 -10.12 24.05 -7.66
C GLN A 229 -11.27 23.67 -6.71
N THR A 230 -11.84 22.47 -6.87
CA THR A 230 -12.93 21.92 -6.04
C THR A 230 -12.48 21.51 -4.63
N ILE A 231 -11.17 21.32 -4.39
CA ILE A 231 -10.64 20.92 -3.08
C ILE A 231 -10.65 22.12 -2.11
N GLN A 232 -10.91 21.87 -0.83
CA GLN A 232 -10.94 22.90 0.22
C GLN A 232 -9.67 23.78 0.23
N ARG A 233 -9.82 25.09 0.45
CA ARG A 233 -8.71 26.05 0.43
C ARG A 233 -7.86 26.00 1.70
N VAL A 234 -8.41 25.54 2.83
CA VAL A 234 -7.64 25.34 4.06
C VAL A 234 -6.40 24.46 3.85
N SER A 235 -6.44 23.52 2.89
CA SER A 235 -5.29 22.68 2.53
C SER A 235 -4.08 23.47 2.02
N ASP A 236 -4.29 24.62 1.36
CA ASP A 236 -3.21 25.44 0.80
C ASP A 236 -2.33 26.02 1.91
N ILE A 237 -2.90 26.27 3.10
CA ILE A 237 -2.17 26.81 4.25
C ILE A 237 -1.13 25.79 4.71
N PHE A 238 -1.55 24.54 4.94
CA PHE A 238 -0.65 23.48 5.39
C PHE A 238 0.46 23.20 4.36
N LEU A 239 0.10 23.16 3.07
CA LEU A 239 1.06 22.91 1.99
C LEU A 239 2.10 24.03 1.87
N LYS A 240 1.69 25.29 1.99
CA LYS A 240 2.61 26.44 1.98
C LYS A 240 3.52 26.47 3.21
N VAL A 241 2.99 26.14 4.39
CA VAL A 241 3.81 26.00 5.62
C VAL A 241 4.89 24.95 5.44
N LEU A 242 4.57 23.84 4.77
CA LEU A 242 5.53 22.79 4.44
C LEU A 242 6.47 23.15 3.27
N GLY A 243 6.27 24.29 2.61
CA GLY A 243 7.14 24.76 1.51
C GLY A 243 6.81 24.22 0.13
N ALA A 244 5.61 23.63 -0.08
CA ALA A 244 5.19 23.17 -1.40
C ALA A 244 4.82 24.34 -2.34
N ASP A 245 5.21 24.25 -3.62
CA ASP A 245 4.64 25.07 -4.68
C ASP A 245 3.26 24.50 -5.08
N VAL A 246 2.19 25.28 -4.98
CA VAL A 246 0.82 24.80 -5.20
C VAL A 246 0.18 25.48 -6.40
N VAL A 247 -0.21 24.66 -7.38
CA VAL A 247 -0.92 25.10 -8.59
C VAL A 247 -2.37 24.59 -8.53
N ARG A 248 -3.33 25.53 -8.48
CA ARG A 248 -4.76 25.21 -8.57
C ARG A 248 -5.20 25.10 -10.02
N MET A 249 -5.71 23.93 -10.41
CA MET A 249 -6.15 23.64 -11.78
C MET A 249 -7.68 23.74 -11.91
N PRO A 250 -8.21 24.30 -13.01
CA PRO A 250 -9.65 24.44 -13.26
C PRO A 250 -10.28 23.10 -13.71
N ILE A 251 -10.12 22.07 -12.88
CA ILE A 251 -10.59 20.69 -13.08
C ILE A 251 -11.42 20.25 -11.88
N SER A 252 -12.23 19.21 -12.05
CA SER A 252 -13.11 18.71 -10.98
C SER A 252 -12.46 17.60 -10.16
N LEU A 253 -11.82 16.64 -10.84
CA LEU A 253 -11.16 15.50 -10.21
C LEU A 253 -9.65 15.56 -10.35
N THR A 254 -8.95 15.05 -9.34
CA THR A 254 -7.48 14.97 -9.35
C THR A 254 -6.93 14.14 -10.51
N VAL A 255 -7.64 13.10 -10.94
CA VAL A 255 -7.21 12.22 -12.03
C VAL A 255 -7.15 12.92 -13.39
N GLU A 256 -7.88 14.02 -13.56
CA GLU A 256 -7.87 14.82 -14.80
C GLU A 256 -6.52 15.54 -14.99
N ALA A 257 -5.74 15.76 -13.92
CA ALA A 257 -4.45 16.45 -13.99
C ALA A 257 -3.29 15.56 -14.46
N ILE A 258 -3.44 14.23 -14.48
CA ILE A 258 -2.30 13.29 -14.60
C ILE A 258 -1.48 13.57 -15.86
N GLY A 259 -2.13 13.65 -17.03
CA GLY A 259 -1.43 13.84 -18.31
C GLY A 259 -0.72 15.19 -18.43
N ASP A 260 -1.30 16.26 -17.88
CA ASP A 260 -0.69 17.59 -17.84
C ASP A 260 0.53 17.61 -16.92
N VAL A 261 0.42 16.97 -15.75
CA VAL A 261 1.52 16.86 -14.78
C VAL A 261 2.66 16.02 -15.33
N ASP A 262 2.37 14.89 -15.98
CA ASP A 262 3.37 14.06 -16.67
C ASP A 262 4.13 14.87 -17.73
N SER A 263 3.39 15.58 -18.59
CA SER A 263 3.98 16.39 -19.65
C SER A 263 4.87 17.49 -19.08
N LYS A 264 4.41 18.17 -18.02
CA LYS A 264 5.15 19.26 -17.39
C LYS A 264 6.37 18.77 -16.64
N ALA A 265 6.26 17.66 -15.90
CA ALA A 265 7.38 17.06 -15.19
C ALA A 265 8.50 16.68 -16.16
N LYS A 266 8.15 16.08 -17.31
CA LYS A 266 9.10 15.75 -18.37
C LYS A 266 9.81 16.96 -18.95
N ILE A 267 9.08 18.05 -19.21
CA ILE A 267 9.65 19.31 -19.75
C ILE A 267 10.60 19.96 -18.74
N GLU A 268 10.24 19.95 -17.45
CA GLU A 268 10.95 20.66 -16.39
C GLU A 268 12.01 19.78 -15.67
N GLY A 269 12.18 18.54 -16.09
CA GLY A 269 13.13 17.59 -15.48
C GLY A 269 12.75 17.18 -14.04
N ALA A 270 11.47 17.26 -13.69
CA ALA A 270 10.94 16.85 -12.40
C ALA A 270 10.49 15.38 -12.41
N THR A 271 10.42 14.76 -11.23
CA THR A 271 9.90 13.39 -11.09
C THR A 271 8.42 13.45 -10.72
N HIS A 272 7.54 12.96 -11.58
CA HIS A 272 6.14 12.75 -11.23
C HIS A 272 5.97 11.39 -10.54
N LEU A 273 5.53 11.39 -9.28
CA LEU A 273 5.34 10.16 -8.52
C LEU A 273 4.10 9.36 -8.94
N ASN A 274 3.07 10.07 -9.42
CA ASN A 274 1.83 9.54 -9.99
C ASN A 274 1.14 8.47 -9.13
N GLN A 275 0.49 8.91 -8.04
CA GLN A 275 -0.16 8.00 -7.09
C GLN A 275 -1.25 7.09 -7.68
N PHE A 276 -1.76 7.38 -8.88
CA PHE A 276 -2.83 6.63 -9.53
C PHE A 276 -2.29 5.44 -10.35
N GLU A 277 -1.07 5.57 -10.86
CA GLU A 277 -0.44 4.55 -11.71
C GLU A 277 0.77 3.86 -11.06
N ASN A 278 1.40 4.46 -10.04
CA ASN A 278 2.59 3.92 -9.39
C ASN A 278 2.28 2.74 -8.47
N ASP A 279 2.73 1.54 -8.85
CA ASP A 279 2.46 0.30 -8.13
C ASP A 279 3.06 0.27 -6.71
N SER A 280 3.98 1.16 -6.37
CA SER A 280 4.50 1.33 -5.01
C SER A 280 3.39 1.76 -4.02
N ASN A 281 2.32 2.41 -4.49
CA ASN A 281 1.11 2.67 -3.70
C ASN A 281 0.41 1.35 -3.31
N PHE A 282 0.16 0.47 -4.27
CA PHE A 282 -0.48 -0.81 -3.97
C PHE A 282 0.42 -1.72 -3.12
N LYS A 283 1.71 -1.83 -3.49
CA LYS A 283 2.68 -2.72 -2.84
C LYS A 283 2.84 -2.40 -1.35
N VAL A 284 2.88 -1.13 -0.95
CA VAL A 284 3.05 -0.75 0.47
C VAL A 284 1.86 -1.18 1.33
N HIS A 285 0.65 -1.13 0.78
CA HIS A 285 -0.53 -1.57 1.50
C HIS A 285 -0.62 -3.09 1.60
N LEU A 286 -0.14 -3.82 0.59
CA LEU A 286 -0.08 -5.28 0.65
C LEU A 286 0.97 -5.74 1.66
N LYS A 287 2.15 -5.09 1.62
CA LYS A 287 3.30 -5.38 2.47
C LYS A 287 3.05 -5.03 3.94
N TYR A 288 2.36 -3.94 4.20
CA TYR A 288 2.16 -3.41 5.56
C TYR A 288 0.69 -3.34 5.95
N THR A 289 -0.12 -2.44 5.39
CA THR A 289 -1.48 -2.18 5.90
C THR A 289 -2.35 -3.43 6.06
N ALA A 290 -2.37 -4.32 5.06
CA ALA A 290 -3.14 -5.56 5.09
C ALA A 290 -2.56 -6.58 6.08
N ARG A 291 -1.23 -6.73 6.07
CA ARG A 291 -0.50 -7.63 6.98
C ARG A 291 -0.63 -7.20 8.44
N GLU A 292 -0.45 -5.92 8.73
CA GLU A 292 -0.64 -5.33 10.07
C GLU A 292 -2.04 -5.63 10.59
N LEU A 293 -3.07 -5.42 9.77
CA LEU A 293 -4.45 -5.66 10.18
C LEU A 293 -4.67 -7.13 10.55
N ASP A 294 -4.17 -8.06 9.72
CA ASP A 294 -4.25 -9.50 9.97
C ASP A 294 -3.50 -9.92 11.24
N GLU A 295 -2.26 -9.45 11.43
CA GLU A 295 -1.47 -9.71 12.64
C GLU A 295 -2.12 -9.13 13.90
N GLN A 296 -2.67 -7.91 13.81
CA GLN A 296 -3.41 -7.28 14.90
C GLN A 296 -4.65 -8.11 15.27
N LEU A 297 -5.43 -8.57 14.30
CA LEU A 297 -6.61 -9.42 14.55
C LEU A 297 -6.22 -10.79 15.13
N MET A 298 -5.19 -11.43 14.58
CA MET A 298 -4.66 -12.69 15.11
C MET A 298 -4.18 -12.56 16.55
N SER A 299 -3.55 -11.44 16.92
CA SER A 299 -3.05 -11.21 18.28
C SER A 299 -4.15 -11.20 19.35
N ILE A 300 -5.39 -10.93 18.95
CA ILE A 300 -6.58 -10.93 19.80
C ILE A 300 -7.54 -12.08 19.47
N GLY A 301 -7.09 -13.08 18.69
CA GLY A 301 -7.86 -14.28 18.36
C GLY A 301 -9.06 -14.05 17.45
N LEU A 302 -9.07 -12.97 16.66
CA LEU A 302 -10.18 -12.62 15.76
C LEU A 302 -9.85 -12.91 14.30
N LYS A 303 -10.90 -13.19 13.53
CA LYS A 303 -10.92 -13.23 12.06
C LYS A 303 -12.06 -12.35 11.58
N PRO A 304 -11.87 -11.48 10.57
CA PRO A 304 -12.91 -10.56 10.16
C PRO A 304 -13.97 -11.26 9.30
N ASN A 305 -15.24 -10.91 9.49
CA ASN A 305 -16.31 -11.26 8.57
C ASN A 305 -16.49 -10.17 7.51
N TYR A 306 -16.21 -8.91 7.86
CA TYR A 306 -16.40 -7.75 7.00
C TYR A 306 -15.21 -6.80 7.12
N ILE A 307 -14.69 -6.33 5.99
CA ILE A 307 -13.73 -5.21 5.94
C ILE A 307 -14.28 -4.12 5.04
N ILE A 308 -14.47 -2.92 5.59
CA ILE A 308 -15.16 -1.80 4.96
C ILE A 308 -14.20 -0.62 4.84
N GLY A 309 -14.03 -0.08 3.63
CA GLY A 309 -13.15 1.06 3.40
C GLY A 309 -13.49 1.89 2.16
N GLY A 310 -13.07 3.15 2.20
CA GLY A 310 -13.33 4.12 1.14
C GLY A 310 -12.42 3.94 -0.09
N LEU A 311 -12.95 4.19 -1.28
CA LEU A 311 -12.21 4.03 -2.54
C LEU A 311 -11.69 5.37 -3.08
N GLY A 312 -10.37 5.58 -2.99
CA GLY A 312 -9.70 6.74 -3.60
C GLY A 312 -8.88 6.32 -4.82
N THR A 313 -7.58 6.10 -4.64
CA THR A 313 -6.73 5.50 -5.67
C THR A 313 -7.00 4.00 -5.88
N SER A 314 -7.81 3.37 -5.03
CA SER A 314 -8.00 1.91 -4.81
C SER A 314 -6.86 1.16 -4.13
N GLY A 315 -5.64 1.74 -4.03
CA GLY A 315 -4.44 1.01 -3.57
C GLY A 315 -4.61 0.24 -2.26
N HIS A 316 -5.07 0.90 -1.19
CA HIS A 316 -5.20 0.23 0.12
C HIS A 316 -6.29 -0.84 0.15
N MET A 317 -7.49 -0.56 -0.35
CA MET A 317 -8.59 -1.53 -0.32
C MET A 317 -8.35 -2.70 -1.28
N SER A 318 -7.72 -2.48 -2.43
CA SER A 318 -7.34 -3.57 -3.33
C SER A 318 -6.29 -4.48 -2.71
N ALA A 319 -5.31 -3.91 -2.00
CA ALA A 319 -4.30 -4.70 -1.30
C ALA A 319 -4.90 -5.50 -0.14
N ILE A 320 -5.78 -4.88 0.66
CA ILE A 320 -6.54 -5.55 1.72
C ILE A 320 -7.40 -6.68 1.14
N SER A 321 -8.13 -6.42 0.05
CA SER A 321 -8.94 -7.43 -0.65
C SER A 321 -8.09 -8.63 -1.04
N ILE A 322 -7.01 -8.42 -1.81
CA ILE A 322 -6.14 -9.51 -2.28
C ILE A 322 -5.56 -10.29 -1.10
N TYR A 323 -5.08 -9.61 -0.06
CA TYR A 323 -4.54 -10.26 1.12
C TYR A 323 -5.59 -11.16 1.81
N PHE A 324 -6.73 -10.58 2.17
CA PHE A 324 -7.74 -11.26 2.98
C PHE A 324 -8.49 -12.33 2.18
N LYS A 325 -8.82 -12.08 0.91
CA LYS A 325 -9.40 -13.11 0.03
C LYS A 325 -8.41 -14.24 -0.26
N SER A 326 -7.11 -13.94 -0.38
CA SER A 326 -6.11 -15.01 -0.48
C SER A 326 -6.10 -15.89 0.77
N LYS A 327 -6.06 -15.30 1.96
CA LYS A 327 -5.90 -16.06 3.21
C LYS A 327 -7.20 -16.70 3.73
N TYR A 328 -8.34 -16.06 3.54
CA TYR A 328 -9.61 -16.41 4.16
C TYR A 328 -10.74 -16.73 3.17
N GLY A 329 -10.53 -16.50 1.87
CA GLY A 329 -11.53 -16.78 0.82
C GLY A 329 -12.88 -16.11 1.11
N GLU A 330 -13.96 -16.86 0.89
CA GLU A 330 -15.34 -16.39 1.06
C GLU A 330 -15.78 -16.13 2.51
N THR A 331 -14.93 -16.43 3.50
CA THR A 331 -15.28 -16.19 4.91
C THR A 331 -15.20 -14.72 5.32
N VAL A 332 -14.67 -13.87 4.44
CA VAL A 332 -14.55 -12.41 4.63
C VAL A 332 -15.16 -11.67 3.42
N GLU A 333 -16.11 -10.77 3.70
CA GLU A 333 -16.66 -9.84 2.72
C GLU A 333 -15.85 -8.53 2.70
N ILE A 334 -15.41 -8.11 1.53
CA ILE A 334 -14.72 -6.84 1.27
C ILE A 334 -15.71 -5.84 0.69
N VAL A 335 -15.86 -4.70 1.37
CA VAL A 335 -16.85 -3.68 1.03
C VAL A 335 -16.15 -2.38 0.68
N GLY A 336 -16.34 -1.94 -0.57
CA GLY A 336 -15.88 -0.65 -1.05
C GLY A 336 -16.93 0.43 -0.81
N VAL A 337 -16.49 1.62 -0.39
CA VAL A 337 -17.36 2.77 -0.18
C VAL A 337 -16.99 3.89 -1.14
N GLN A 338 -17.99 4.44 -1.83
CA GLN A 338 -17.81 5.54 -2.76
C GLN A 338 -18.87 6.63 -2.57
N PRO A 339 -18.63 7.87 -3.04
CA PRO A 339 -19.66 8.91 -3.04
C PRO A 339 -20.87 8.47 -3.86
N ALA A 340 -22.08 8.83 -3.43
CA ALA A 340 -23.28 8.70 -4.27
C ALA A 340 -23.15 9.54 -5.56
N PRO A 341 -23.97 9.28 -6.60
CA PRO A 341 -23.90 10.05 -7.83
C PRO A 341 -23.99 11.56 -7.59
N ASN A 342 -23.10 12.33 -8.21
CA ASN A 342 -22.97 13.79 -8.08
C ASN A 342 -22.51 14.31 -6.70
N GLU A 343 -22.15 13.43 -5.77
CA GLU A 343 -21.60 13.80 -4.46
C GLU A 343 -20.07 13.81 -4.48
N ILE A 344 -19.47 14.71 -3.69
CA ILE A 344 -18.02 14.79 -3.51
C ILE A 344 -17.71 14.57 -2.03
N ILE A 345 -17.03 13.46 -1.73
CA ILE A 345 -16.48 13.20 -0.39
C ILE A 345 -14.96 13.27 -0.49
N PRO A 346 -14.30 14.21 0.20
CA PRO A 346 -12.85 14.35 0.16
C PRO A 346 -12.11 13.03 0.43
N GLY A 347 -11.17 12.71 -0.45
CA GLY A 347 -10.29 11.53 -0.33
C GLY A 347 -10.80 10.26 -1.00
N ILE A 348 -12.08 10.20 -1.42
CA ILE A 348 -12.67 9.06 -2.15
C ILE A 348 -13.35 9.53 -3.45
N ARG A 349 -13.55 8.60 -4.38
CA ARG A 349 -14.17 8.83 -5.69
C ARG A 349 -14.90 7.58 -6.16
N ARG A 350 -15.68 7.71 -7.22
CA ARG A 350 -16.48 6.60 -7.76
C ARG A 350 -15.64 5.73 -8.71
N ILE A 351 -15.89 4.42 -8.73
CA ILE A 351 -15.09 3.44 -9.48
C ILE A 351 -15.05 3.76 -10.99
N GLU A 352 -16.15 4.24 -11.56
CA GLU A 352 -16.26 4.61 -12.97
C GLU A 352 -15.33 5.74 -13.39
N THR A 353 -14.74 6.48 -12.44
CA THR A 353 -13.71 7.49 -12.72
C THR A 353 -12.32 6.89 -12.98
N GLY A 354 -12.21 5.54 -13.01
CA GLY A 354 -11.02 4.79 -13.42
C GLY A 354 -10.00 4.58 -12.30
N MET A 355 -9.93 3.37 -11.73
CA MET A 355 -9.01 3.00 -10.65
C MET A 355 -8.12 1.81 -11.05
N LYS A 356 -6.79 1.98 -11.13
CA LYS A 356 -5.87 0.93 -11.61
C LYS A 356 -6.03 -0.42 -10.90
N TRP A 357 -5.98 -0.44 -9.58
CA TRP A 357 -5.92 -1.67 -8.78
C TRP A 357 -7.27 -2.27 -8.43
N ILE A 358 -8.39 -1.56 -8.63
CA ILE A 358 -9.73 -2.08 -8.30
C ILE A 358 -10.01 -3.36 -9.10
N HIS A 359 -9.54 -3.43 -10.35
CA HIS A 359 -9.74 -4.56 -11.25
C HIS A 359 -8.83 -5.76 -10.98
N TRP A 360 -7.95 -5.66 -9.99
CA TRP A 360 -7.07 -6.75 -9.56
C TRP A 360 -7.63 -7.47 -8.32
N ALA A 361 -8.59 -6.83 -7.67
CA ALA A 361 -9.13 -7.20 -6.38
C ALA A 361 -10.59 -7.61 -6.49
N GLU A 362 -11.07 -8.31 -5.47
CA GLU A 362 -12.45 -8.74 -5.35
C GLU A 362 -13.17 -7.89 -4.30
N PHE A 363 -14.31 -7.32 -4.68
CA PHE A 363 -15.18 -6.57 -3.79
C PHE A 363 -16.56 -7.20 -3.82
N ASP A 364 -17.01 -7.70 -2.67
CA ASP A 364 -18.32 -8.33 -2.52
C ASP A 364 -19.45 -7.32 -2.67
N ARG A 365 -19.21 -6.06 -2.25
CA ARG A 365 -20.19 -4.96 -2.32
C ARG A 365 -19.53 -3.62 -2.54
N ILE A 366 -20.24 -2.74 -3.24
CA ILE A 366 -19.96 -1.30 -3.32
C ILE A 366 -21.15 -0.55 -2.74
N VAL A 367 -20.89 0.36 -1.80
CA VAL A 367 -21.93 1.14 -1.12
C VAL A 367 -21.78 2.62 -1.46
N ASP A 368 -22.86 3.20 -1.99
CA ASP A 368 -22.97 4.64 -2.25
C ASP A 368 -23.35 5.39 -0.96
N VAL A 369 -22.64 6.48 -0.70
CA VAL A 369 -22.84 7.33 0.48
C VAL A 369 -22.81 8.81 0.09
N SER A 370 -23.76 9.61 0.56
CA SER A 370 -23.77 11.06 0.33
C SER A 370 -22.79 11.80 1.24
N LEU A 371 -22.40 13.02 0.90
CA LEU A 371 -21.54 13.84 1.76
C LEU A 371 -22.20 14.07 3.14
N LYS A 372 -23.52 14.28 3.17
CA LYS A 372 -24.27 14.44 4.41
C LYS A 372 -24.16 13.21 5.31
N GLU A 373 -24.39 12.01 4.76
CA GLU A 373 -24.24 10.75 5.50
C GLU A 373 -22.80 10.55 6.00
N ALA A 374 -21.80 10.98 5.22
CA ALA A 374 -20.40 10.95 5.63
C ALA A 374 -20.13 11.84 6.84
N VAL A 375 -20.63 13.09 6.81
CA VAL A 375 -20.49 14.04 7.93
C VAL A 375 -21.21 13.51 9.18
N GLU A 376 -22.41 12.97 9.03
CA GLU A 376 -23.18 12.36 10.11
C GLU A 376 -22.48 11.15 10.74
N GLY A 377 -21.87 10.30 9.92
CA GLY A 377 -21.04 9.19 10.39
C GLY A 377 -19.84 9.67 11.21
N ALA A 378 -19.14 10.70 10.75
CA ALA A 378 -18.01 11.29 11.48
C ALA A 378 -18.45 11.92 12.82
N ILE A 379 -19.54 12.68 12.83
CA ILE A 379 -20.12 13.27 14.05
C ILE A 379 -20.57 12.20 15.04
N THR A 380 -21.14 11.09 14.56
CA THR A 380 -21.58 9.97 15.40
C THR A 380 -20.40 9.38 16.15
N ILE A 381 -19.29 9.08 15.47
CA ILE A 381 -18.09 8.55 16.11
C ILE A 381 -17.46 9.58 17.05
N ALA A 382 -17.40 10.86 16.66
CA ALA A 382 -16.88 11.91 17.54
C ALA A 382 -17.66 12.00 18.86
N ARG A 383 -19.00 11.96 18.80
CA ARG A 383 -19.86 12.09 19.99
C ARG A 383 -19.95 10.82 20.84
N ARG A 384 -19.80 9.64 20.23
CA ARG A 384 -20.00 8.35 20.94
C ARG A 384 -18.71 7.64 21.33
N GLU A 385 -17.60 7.92 20.64
CA GLU A 385 -16.29 7.30 20.88
C GLU A 385 -15.21 8.34 21.26
N GLY A 386 -15.48 9.64 21.08
CA GLY A 386 -14.48 10.69 21.31
C GLY A 386 -13.41 10.81 20.21
N LEU A 387 -13.59 10.11 19.08
CA LEU A 387 -12.65 10.12 17.96
C LEU A 387 -13.17 11.03 16.83
N LEU A 388 -12.48 12.14 16.57
CA LEU A 388 -12.80 13.02 15.44
C LEU A 388 -12.18 12.46 14.15
N ILE A 389 -12.93 11.62 13.43
CA ILE A 389 -12.50 10.94 12.20
C ILE A 389 -12.79 11.78 10.94
N GLY A 390 -12.06 11.54 9.86
CA GLY A 390 -12.27 12.24 8.59
C GLY A 390 -13.54 11.83 7.85
N LEU A 391 -13.90 12.57 6.80
CA LEU A 391 -15.17 12.40 6.08
C LEU A 391 -15.26 11.05 5.34
N SER A 392 -14.16 10.58 4.76
CA SER A 392 -14.11 9.23 4.15
C SER A 392 -14.32 8.13 5.19
N SER A 393 -13.84 8.31 6.42
CA SER A 393 -14.11 7.42 7.56
C SER A 393 -15.57 7.48 7.98
N GLY A 394 -16.17 8.67 7.99
CA GLY A 394 -17.61 8.84 8.23
C GLY A 394 -18.47 8.16 7.16
N ALA A 395 -18.04 8.17 5.90
CA ALA A 395 -18.68 7.42 4.83
C ALA A 395 -18.65 5.90 5.12
N VAL A 396 -17.50 5.39 5.59
CA VAL A 396 -17.34 4.00 6.00
C VAL A 396 -18.28 3.62 7.15
N VAL A 397 -18.47 4.52 8.13
CA VAL A 397 -19.44 4.31 9.22
C VAL A 397 -20.88 4.26 8.69
N SER A 398 -21.24 5.16 7.77
CA SER A 398 -22.57 5.13 7.13
C SER A 398 -22.79 3.84 6.34
N ALA A 399 -21.80 3.42 5.55
CA ALA A 399 -21.86 2.15 4.82
C ALA A 399 -22.02 0.96 5.77
N PHE A 400 -21.25 0.92 6.88
CA PHE A 400 -21.43 -0.07 7.94
C PHE A 400 -22.87 -0.11 8.45
N ASN A 401 -23.46 1.04 8.80
CA ASN A 401 -24.83 1.10 9.31
C ASN A 401 -25.86 0.58 8.30
N LYS A 402 -25.62 0.74 6.99
CA LYS A 402 -26.49 0.23 5.93
C LYS A 402 -26.43 -1.29 5.77
N ILE A 403 -25.30 -1.93 6.08
CA ILE A 403 -25.07 -3.36 5.79
C ILE A 403 -24.89 -4.25 7.02
N ALA A 404 -24.71 -3.67 8.20
CA ALA A 404 -24.45 -4.41 9.42
C ALA A 404 -25.62 -5.36 9.74
N LYS A 405 -25.26 -6.60 10.06
CA LYS A 405 -26.17 -7.63 10.58
C LYS A 405 -26.09 -7.65 12.10
N ASP A 406 -26.91 -8.46 12.74
CA ASP A 406 -26.92 -8.55 14.20
C ASP A 406 -25.63 -9.12 14.78
N GLU A 407 -24.99 -10.07 14.08
CA GLU A 407 -23.71 -10.64 14.48
C GLU A 407 -22.63 -10.43 13.42
N GLY A 408 -21.37 -10.33 13.87
CA GLY A 408 -20.22 -10.32 12.98
C GLY A 408 -19.03 -9.52 13.51
N ILE A 409 -17.86 -9.82 12.96
CA ILE A 409 -16.62 -9.07 13.20
C ILE A 409 -16.39 -8.12 12.03
N TYR A 410 -16.49 -6.83 12.29
CA TYR A 410 -16.42 -5.76 11.30
C TYR A 410 -15.15 -4.93 11.50
N ILE A 411 -14.40 -4.71 10.42
CA ILE A 411 -13.25 -3.82 10.40
C ILE A 411 -13.56 -2.62 9.54
N LEU A 412 -13.47 -1.43 10.12
CA LEU A 412 -13.62 -0.14 9.45
C LEU A 412 -12.24 0.48 9.23
N ILE A 413 -11.90 0.80 7.98
CA ILE A 413 -10.65 1.51 7.68
C ILE A 413 -10.91 3.01 7.78
N PHE A 414 -10.25 3.69 8.72
CA PHE A 414 -10.37 5.13 8.92
C PHE A 414 -9.12 5.84 8.38
N PRO A 415 -9.17 6.42 7.16
CA PRO A 415 -7.97 6.86 6.46
C PRO A 415 -7.28 8.07 7.08
N ASP A 416 -8.02 8.95 7.77
CA ASP A 416 -7.50 10.19 8.34
C ASP A 416 -8.36 10.79 9.47
N THR A 417 -7.92 11.94 10.00
CA THR A 417 -8.58 12.67 11.09
C THR A 417 -9.53 13.76 10.58
N GLY A 418 -10.51 14.12 11.41
CA GLY A 418 -11.54 15.11 11.08
C GLY A 418 -11.07 16.56 11.12
N TYR A 419 -9.92 16.85 11.74
CA TYR A 419 -9.44 18.24 11.93
C TYR A 419 -9.23 19.03 10.62
N LYS A 420 -9.01 18.32 9.50
CA LYS A 420 -8.83 18.94 8.17
C LYS A 420 -10.15 19.32 7.48
N TYR A 421 -11.29 19.00 8.08
CA TYR A 421 -12.62 19.11 7.48
C TYR A 421 -13.56 20.07 8.23
N ALA A 422 -12.97 21.06 8.92
CA ALA A 422 -13.72 22.05 9.69
C ALA A 422 -14.77 22.80 8.83
N GLU A 423 -14.44 23.15 7.58
CA GLU A 423 -15.36 23.83 6.65
C GLU A 423 -16.62 22.99 6.37
N GLN A 424 -16.48 21.66 6.23
CA GLN A 424 -17.62 20.76 5.99
C GLN A 424 -18.47 20.59 7.25
N PHE A 425 -17.84 20.50 8.42
CA PHE A 425 -18.57 20.46 9.69
C PHE A 425 -19.32 21.77 9.95
N GLU A 426 -18.72 22.92 9.66
CA GLU A 426 -19.37 24.23 9.77
C GLU A 426 -20.62 24.32 8.88
N LYS A 427 -20.49 23.94 7.59
CA LYS A 427 -21.63 23.91 6.67
C LYS A 427 -22.76 23.00 7.15
N TYR A 428 -22.43 21.81 7.66
CA TYR A 428 -23.44 20.90 8.22
C TYR A 428 -24.15 21.50 9.43
N LEU A 429 -23.39 22.04 10.40
CA LEU A 429 -23.94 22.60 11.64
C LEU A 429 -24.77 23.87 11.41
N SER A 430 -24.51 24.59 10.31
CA SER A 430 -25.29 25.75 9.87
C SER A 430 -26.46 25.40 8.94
N ASN A 431 -26.74 24.12 8.70
CA ASN A 431 -27.76 23.63 7.75
C ASN A 431 -27.56 24.13 6.31
N GLN A 432 -26.31 24.22 5.87
CA GLN A 432 -25.88 24.65 4.53
C GLN A 432 -25.32 23.50 3.68
N LEU A 433 -25.47 22.25 4.14
CA LEU A 433 -24.97 21.05 3.47
C LEU A 433 -26.09 20.31 2.72
#